data_AF-A0A817E966-F1
#
_entry.id   AF-A0A817E966-F1
#
_cell.length_a   1.000
_cell.length_b   1.000
_cell.length_c   1.000
_cell.angle_alpha   90.00
_cell.angle_beta   90.00
_cell.angle_gamma   90.00
#
_symmetry.space_group_name_H-M   'P 1'
#
loop_
_entity.id
_entity.type
_entity.pdbx_description
1 polymer ?
#
loop_
_entity_poly.entity_id
_entity_poly.type
_entity_poly.pdbx_seq_one_letter_code
_entity_poly.pdbx_strand_id
1 'polypeptide(L)'
;MVGNDNFKCNSSMDTYGYLYNNTFNPVYPAENVSAKDDDNGGYGQFMFSIFLQTMKQYFLVVTTFYQHIAEPFSITVTGLTSLYFSPFNASSKDTKYLGELL
;
A
#
# COMPACT_ATOMS: atom_id res chain seq x y z
N MET A 1 17.42 9.78 8.88
CA MET A 1 18.12 9.02 7.83
C MET A 1 17.12 8.70 6.72
N VAL A 2 17.58 8.63 5.48
CA VAL A 2 16.73 8.25 4.33
C VAL A 2 17.31 6.97 3.73
N GLY A 3 16.51 5.92 3.62
CA GLY A 3 16.92 4.63 3.06
C GLY A 3 16.15 4.35 1.76
N ASN A 4 16.83 3.80 0.74
CA ASN A 4 16.14 3.26 -0.43
C ASN A 4 15.60 1.87 -0.07
N ASP A 5 14.28 1.75 -0.01
CA ASP A 5 13.60 0.53 0.39
C ASP A 5 12.71 0.03 -0.75
N ASN A 6 12.83 -1.24 -1.08
CA ASN A 6 12.08 -1.90 -2.14
C ASN A 6 10.98 -2.77 -1.54
N PHE A 7 9.74 -2.44 -1.86
CA PHE A 7 8.55 -3.17 -1.44
C PHE A 7 8.12 -4.10 -2.56
N LYS A 8 7.85 -5.36 -2.22
CA LYS A 8 7.33 -6.35 -3.16
C LYS A 8 6.20 -7.15 -2.53
N CYS A 9 5.12 -7.35 -3.28
CA CYS A 9 4.06 -8.27 -2.93
C CYS A 9 4.35 -9.68 -3.45
N ASN A 10 3.83 -10.67 -2.74
CA ASN A 10 3.73 -12.03 -3.24
C ASN A 10 2.36 -12.61 -2.84
N SER A 11 1.56 -12.93 -3.84
CA SER A 11 0.23 -13.53 -3.75
C SER A 11 -0.06 -14.31 -5.04
N SER A 12 -1.13 -15.12 -5.01
CA SER A 12 -1.74 -15.70 -6.21
C SER A 12 -2.65 -14.73 -6.96
N MET A 13 -3.01 -13.59 -6.35
CA MET A 13 -3.84 -12.54 -6.96
C MET A 13 -3.01 -11.54 -7.74
N ASP A 14 -3.61 -10.89 -8.72
CA ASP A 14 -3.06 -9.67 -9.34
C ASP A 14 -3.20 -8.49 -8.35
N THR A 15 -2.08 -7.97 -7.83
CA THR A 15 -2.05 -7.02 -6.72
C THR A 15 -1.58 -5.63 -7.14
N TYR A 16 -2.29 -4.61 -6.64
CA TYR A 16 -1.91 -3.20 -6.74
C TYR A 16 -1.49 -2.70 -5.36
N GLY A 17 -0.27 -2.16 -5.26
CA GLY A 17 0.23 -1.52 -4.05
C GLY A 17 0.20 0.00 -4.14
N TYR A 18 -0.20 0.66 -3.05
CA TYR A 18 -0.10 2.11 -2.88
C TYR A 18 0.59 2.41 -1.56
N LEU A 19 1.58 3.29 -1.58
CA LEU A 19 2.22 3.80 -0.38
C LEU A 19 1.88 5.29 -0.21
N TYR A 20 1.19 5.61 0.87
CA TYR A 20 0.82 6.96 1.24
C TYR A 20 1.76 7.51 2.29
N ASN A 21 2.12 8.77 2.14
CA ASN A 21 2.87 9.51 3.13
C ASN A 21 1.91 10.21 4.10
N ASN A 22 2.12 10.00 5.41
CA ASN A 22 1.43 10.68 6.51
C ASN A 22 -0.06 10.35 6.72
N THR A 23 -0.88 10.27 5.67
CA THR A 23 -2.33 9.98 5.79
C THR A 23 -2.85 9.19 4.61
N PHE A 24 -3.79 8.29 4.86
CA PHE A 24 -4.59 7.60 3.84
C PHE A 24 -6.06 8.05 3.94
N ASN A 25 -6.63 8.53 2.83
CA ASN A 25 -8.03 8.90 2.74
C ASN A 25 -8.73 8.02 1.69
N PRO A 26 -9.64 7.10 2.10
CA PRO A 26 -10.32 6.22 1.16
C PRO A 26 -11.31 6.95 0.23
N VAL A 27 -11.75 8.17 0.59
CA VAL A 27 -12.62 9.02 -0.26
C VAL A 27 -11.82 9.67 -1.39
N TYR A 28 -10.56 10.03 -1.12
CA TYR A 28 -9.65 10.64 -2.09
C TYR A 28 -8.34 9.83 -2.18
N PRO A 29 -8.37 8.61 -2.75
CA PRO A 29 -7.24 7.68 -2.73
C PRO A 29 -6.05 8.13 -3.59
N ALA A 30 -6.17 9.21 -4.36
CA ALA A 30 -5.05 9.80 -5.08
C ALA A 30 -4.21 10.75 -4.21
N GLU A 31 -4.74 11.21 -3.07
CA GLU A 31 -4.03 12.15 -2.19
C GLU A 31 -2.87 11.48 -1.46
N ASN A 32 -1.74 12.17 -1.35
CA ASN A 32 -0.55 11.74 -0.58
C ASN A 32 0.13 10.43 -1.04
N VAL A 33 -0.22 9.90 -2.22
CA VAL A 33 0.47 8.76 -2.82
C VAL A 33 1.90 9.13 -3.13
N SER A 34 2.84 8.36 -2.60
CA SER A 34 4.28 8.56 -2.80
C SER A 34 4.89 7.52 -3.72
N ALA A 35 4.31 6.32 -3.75
CA ALA A 35 4.62 5.27 -4.70
C ALA A 35 3.38 4.42 -4.93
N LYS A 36 3.26 3.88 -6.14
CA LYS A 36 2.25 2.88 -6.48
C LYS A 36 2.76 2.04 -7.64
N ASP A 37 2.30 0.79 -7.71
CA ASP A 37 2.64 -0.14 -8.78
C ASP A 37 1.64 -1.30 -8.81
N ASP A 38 1.45 -1.93 -9.96
CA ASP A 38 0.56 -3.08 -10.16
C ASP A 38 1.20 -4.29 -10.85
N ASP A 39 2.35 -4.17 -11.53
CA ASP A 39 2.88 -5.27 -12.34
C ASP A 39 4.40 -5.51 -12.28
N ASN A 40 5.20 -4.57 -11.74
CA ASN A 40 6.66 -4.65 -11.83
C ASN A 40 7.30 -5.71 -10.93
N GLY A 41 6.53 -6.30 -10.00
CA GLY A 41 6.94 -7.42 -9.14
C GLY A 41 6.95 -8.77 -9.85
N GLY A 42 6.42 -8.85 -11.08
CA GLY A 42 6.24 -10.07 -11.86
C GLY A 42 5.01 -10.85 -11.40
N TYR A 43 4.41 -11.62 -12.31
CA TYR A 43 3.14 -12.35 -12.08
C TYR A 43 2.01 -11.45 -11.53
N GLY A 44 1.91 -10.21 -12.05
CA GLY A 44 0.89 -9.23 -11.61
C GLY A 44 1.06 -8.79 -10.17
N GLN A 45 2.27 -8.83 -9.61
CA GLN A 45 2.53 -8.31 -8.27
C GLN A 45 3.06 -6.90 -8.35
N PHE A 46 2.64 -6.03 -7.43
CA PHE A 46 3.29 -4.75 -7.30
C PHE A 46 4.73 -4.87 -6.80
N MET A 47 5.59 -3.98 -7.30
CA MET A 47 6.91 -3.70 -6.76
C MET A 47 7.29 -2.23 -6.99
N PHE A 48 7.67 -1.54 -5.91
CA PHE A 48 8.18 -0.18 -6.01
C PHE A 48 9.36 0.05 -5.05
N SER A 49 10.30 0.88 -5.50
CA SER A 49 11.40 1.39 -4.68
C SER A 49 11.09 2.81 -4.22
N ILE A 50 11.30 3.10 -2.94
CA ILE A 50 11.03 4.42 -2.36
C ILE A 50 12.06 4.77 -1.29
N PHE A 51 12.34 6.06 -1.17
CA PHE A 51 13.16 6.62 -0.12
C PHE A 51 12.35 6.90 1.15
N LEU A 52 12.44 6.05 2.17
CA LEU A 52 11.73 6.25 3.44
C LEU A 52 12.54 7.10 4.42
N GLN A 53 11.84 8.05 5.03
CA GLN A 53 12.33 8.82 6.17
C GLN A 53 12.12 8.06 7.48
N THR A 54 13.18 7.93 8.29
CA THR A 54 13.10 7.35 9.64
C THR A 54 12.13 8.08 10.55
N MET A 55 11.46 7.34 11.45
CA MET A 55 10.48 7.88 12.43
C MET A 55 9.27 8.57 11.80
N LYS A 56 8.95 8.25 10.54
CA LYS A 56 7.78 8.76 9.85
C LYS A 56 6.79 7.64 9.59
N GLN A 57 5.50 7.95 9.70
CA GLN A 57 4.42 7.02 9.39
C GLN A 57 4.10 7.04 7.90
N TYR A 58 3.89 5.85 7.36
CA TYR A 58 3.39 5.61 6.01
C TYR A 58 2.23 4.62 6.09
N PHE A 59 1.34 4.68 5.10
CA PHE A 59 0.25 3.72 4.96
C PHE A 59 0.48 2.92 3.68
N LEU A 60 0.66 1.61 3.83
CA LEU A 60 0.68 0.69 2.71
C LEU A 60 -0.73 0.13 2.53
N VAL A 61 -1.32 0.39 1.38
CA VAL A 61 -2.60 -0.21 0.97
C VAL A 61 -2.31 -1.21 -0.14
N VAL A 62 -2.80 -2.43 0.06
CA VAL A 62 -2.71 -3.52 -0.91
C VAL A 62 -4.13 -3.81 -1.39
N THR A 63 -4.35 -3.73 -2.69
CA THR A 63 -5.61 -4.08 -3.33
C THR A 63 -5.35 -5.09 -4.45
N THR A 64 -6.42 -5.54 -5.10
CA THR A 64 -6.34 -6.41 -6.26
C THR A 64 -6.79 -5.67 -7.51
N PHE A 65 -6.27 -6.06 -8.68
CA PHE A 65 -6.75 -5.54 -9.96
C PHE A 65 -8.22 -5.93 -10.19
N TYR A 66 -8.56 -7.19 -9.91
CA TYR A 66 -9.92 -7.70 -10.01
C TYR A 66 -10.71 -7.44 -8.72
N GLN A 67 -11.98 -7.09 -8.88
CA GLN A 67 -12.90 -6.87 -7.77
C GLN A 67 -13.28 -8.20 -7.09
N HIS A 68 -13.62 -8.14 -5.81
CA HIS A 68 -14.15 -9.26 -5.02
C HIS A 68 -13.24 -10.50 -4.90
N ILE A 69 -11.92 -10.31 -5.02
CA ILE A 69 -10.93 -11.35 -4.73
C ILE A 69 -10.26 -11.05 -3.39
N ALA A 70 -10.13 -12.07 -2.55
CA ALA A 70 -9.43 -11.99 -1.29
C ALA A 70 -8.68 -13.31 -1.05
N GLU A 71 -7.36 -13.26 -1.14
CA GLU A 71 -6.47 -14.38 -0.89
C GLU A 71 -5.30 -13.91 0.00
N PRO A 72 -4.56 -14.85 0.62
CA PRO A 72 -3.36 -14.51 1.36
C PRO A 72 -2.34 -13.78 0.49
N PHE A 73 -1.63 -12.84 1.11
CA PHE A 73 -0.50 -12.16 0.51
C PHE A 73 0.61 -12.00 1.56
N SER A 74 1.83 -11.77 1.09
CA SER A 74 2.97 -11.41 1.92
C SER A 74 3.69 -10.21 1.32
N ILE A 75 4.22 -9.35 2.18
CA ILE A 75 5.03 -8.20 1.79
C ILE A 75 6.46 -8.45 2.20
N THR A 76 7.36 -8.38 1.23
CA THR A 76 8.81 -8.38 1.48
C THR A 76 9.32 -6.97 1.27
N VAL A 77 10.07 -6.46 2.24
CA VAL A 77 10.79 -5.20 2.10
C VAL A 77 12.28 -5.45 2.24
N THR A 78 13.04 -4.99 1.25
CA THR A 78 14.49 -5.03 1.28
C THR A 78 15.03 -3.60 1.21
N GLY A 79 15.95 -3.25 2.10
CA GLY A 79 16.47 -1.90 2.13
C GLY A 79 17.27 -1.58 3.39
N LEU A 80 17.49 -0.30 3.61
CA LEU A 80 18.36 0.22 4.66
C LEU A 80 17.57 0.62 5.91
N THR A 81 16.25 0.72 5.83
CA THR A 81 15.40 1.17 6.93
C THR A 81 14.85 -0.01 7.73
N SER A 82 14.99 0.04 9.06
CA SER A 82 14.26 -0.87 9.95
C SER A 82 12.78 -0.46 10.00
N LEU A 83 11.89 -1.36 9.59
CA LEU A 83 10.45 -1.11 9.53
C LEU A 83 9.71 -1.89 10.60
N TYR A 84 8.64 -1.29 11.11
CA TYR A 84 7.66 -1.95 11.98
C TYR A 84 6.29 -1.87 11.31
N PHE A 85 5.68 -3.03 11.06
CA PHE A 85 4.35 -3.13 10.48
C PHE A 85 3.31 -3.30 11.58
N SER A 86 2.30 -2.45 11.57
CA SER A 86 1.10 -2.59 12.38
C SER A 86 -0.12 -2.52 11.48
N PRO A 87 -1.11 -3.42 11.63
CA PRO A 87 -2.36 -3.31 10.88
C PRO A 87 -3.03 -1.98 11.20
N PHE A 88 -3.56 -1.33 10.16
CA PHE A 88 -4.34 -0.11 10.29
C PHE A 88 -5.78 -0.39 9.91
N ASN A 89 -6.69 -0.22 10.88
CA ASN A 89 -8.12 -0.23 10.61
C ASN A 89 -8.56 1.21 10.35
N ALA A 90 -8.86 1.54 9.09
CA ALA A 90 -9.55 2.80 8.79
C ALA A 90 -10.88 2.78 9.56
N SER A 91 -11.07 3.75 10.46
CA SER A 91 -12.29 3.78 11.25
C SER A 91 -13.47 4.14 10.35
N SER A 92 -14.66 3.59 10.61
CA SER A 92 -15.89 3.88 9.87
C SER A 92 -16.27 5.37 9.83
N LYS A 93 -15.63 6.21 10.64
CA LYS A 93 -15.77 7.67 10.61
C LYS A 93 -15.10 8.29 9.38
N ASP A 94 -14.07 7.66 8.82
CA ASP A 94 -13.41 8.08 7.58
C ASP A 94 -14.08 7.50 6.32
N THR A 95 -14.93 6.47 6.51
CA THR A 95 -15.66 5.77 5.45
C THR A 95 -17.10 6.25 5.28
N LYS A 96 -17.53 7.24 6.07
CA LYS A 96 -18.93 7.71 6.12
C LYS A 96 -19.42 8.42 4.85
N TYR A 97 -18.55 8.60 3.86
CA TYR A 97 -18.86 9.23 2.57
C TYR A 97 -18.81 8.26 1.37
N LEU A 98 -18.60 6.95 1.60
CA LEU A 98 -18.57 5.94 0.52
C LEU A 98 -19.89 5.18 0.35
N GLY A 99 -20.94 5.59 1.05
CA GLY A 99 -22.30 5.17 0.75
C GLY A 99 -22.99 6.22 -0.13
N GLU A 100 -23.42 5.81 -1.32
CA GLU A 100 -24.17 6.57 -2.33
C GLU A 100 -23.33 7.23 -3.44
N LEU A 101 -22.88 6.41 -4.38
CA LEU A 101 -23.09 6.70 -5.80
C LEU A 101 -23.43 5.38 -6.50
N LEU A 102 -24.75 5.18 -6.66
CA LEU A 102 -25.33 4.28 -7.66
C LEU A 102 -25.08 4.84 -9.06
#